data_AF-A0A2N5ZMA7-F1
#
_entry.id   AF-A0A2N5ZMA7-F1
#
_cell.length_a   1.000
_cell.length_b   1.000
_cell.length_c   1.000
_cell.angle_alpha   90.00
_cell.angle_beta   90.00
_cell.angle_gamma   90.00
#
_symmetry.space_group_name_H-M   'P 1'
#
loop_
_entity.id
_entity.type
_entity.pdbx_description
1 polymer ?
#
loop_
_entity_poly.entity_id
_entity_poly.type
_entity_poly.pdbx_seq_one_letter_code
_entity_poly.pdbx_strand_id
1 'polypeptide(L)'
;MKKLFLITLVLLTILPATAHSREFSTLTVGDYPGSKSDIDNQDGYYFKRYMENNGYDSVQFLEDEDVNEEHFKPDTMLDYVYFSGHGNKGFVAITDGESNQYIYQKDIGLVKNIKHLILASCLTVDDKERWGKSFGDSLISLNGYKETSFDRTDNYVAKYFAENVADYDINDSEGHVDAWMYANSSASYKMKSRWASMGYSHENNSLCYWTLSRDDQREYIDRASKRSFAEGRIVVYKTPSREIFKANEIKTSRENLLDIELFQLFGTRGRRNSEENSIEYKNGLKSLKTFDSGAIIYQDLSNNRNETTYSMEENMQKAYEFVIKNGGIPEGYKTTSMDEVVYQDMKSDEARVWAYSITWEKSYNGMDVRGNSGDAIDVIIKNGKIVHYYRMCRNEMSEINNRKQLISWEEAVKSGADDILSAIKGPKVLEVIDVRPVLQSPAYYEIDPTYRPAYELTFKDGSNLYISAVDGSVLY
;
A
#
# COMPACT_ATOMS: atom_id res chain seq x y z
N MET A 1 -64.70 -37.38 -25.92
CA MET A 1 -64.22 -35.98 -25.86
C MET A 1 -63.01 -35.90 -24.93
N LYS A 2 -61.79 -35.92 -25.46
CA LYS A 2 -60.55 -35.65 -24.71
C LYS A 2 -59.89 -34.43 -25.38
N LYS A 3 -59.84 -33.31 -24.67
CA LYS A 3 -59.17 -32.08 -25.12
C LYS A 3 -57.67 -32.27 -24.88
N LEU A 4 -56.90 -32.29 -25.96
CA LEU A 4 -55.44 -32.29 -25.93
C LEU A 4 -54.99 -30.84 -25.77
N PHE A 5 -54.41 -30.51 -24.61
CA PHE A 5 -53.77 -29.21 -24.37
C PHE A 5 -52.38 -29.25 -25.02
N LEU A 6 -52.21 -28.48 -26.10
CA LEU A 6 -50.92 -28.25 -26.72
C LEU A 6 -50.19 -27.17 -25.91
N ILE A 7 -49.24 -27.59 -25.07
CA ILE A 7 -48.31 -26.67 -24.40
C ILE A 7 -47.20 -26.37 -25.42
N THR A 8 -47.26 -25.18 -26.01
CA THR A 8 -46.16 -24.64 -26.81
C THR A 8 -45.04 -24.25 -25.84
N LEU A 9 -44.04 -25.11 -25.72
CA LEU A 9 -42.79 -24.83 -25.01
C LEU A 9 -42.02 -23.80 -25.85
N VAL A 10 -42.12 -22.53 -25.49
CA VAL A 10 -41.25 -21.48 -26.03
C VAL A 10 -39.86 -21.71 -25.44
N LEU A 11 -38.98 -22.37 -26.19
CA LEU A 11 -37.55 -22.31 -25.93
C LEU A 11 -37.11 -20.86 -26.17
N LEU A 12 -37.03 -20.05 -25.11
CA LEU A 12 -36.16 -18.89 -25.12
C LEU A 12 -34.73 -19.43 -25.22
N THR A 13 -34.16 -19.40 -26.42
CA THR A 13 -32.72 -19.41 -26.58
C THR A 13 -32.19 -18.10 -25.99
N ILE A 14 -31.88 -18.14 -24.70
CA ILE A 14 -31.01 -17.14 -24.08
C ILE A 14 -29.68 -17.35 -24.79
N LEU A 15 -29.45 -16.60 -25.87
CA LEU A 15 -28.10 -16.43 -26.40
C LEU A 15 -27.29 -15.91 -25.20
N PRO A 16 -26.22 -16.62 -24.78
CA PRO A 16 -25.37 -16.08 -23.75
C PRO A 16 -24.92 -14.72 -24.27
N ALA A 17 -25.26 -13.65 -23.54
CA ALA A 17 -24.60 -12.37 -23.74
C ALA A 17 -23.12 -12.72 -23.77
N THR A 18 -22.43 -12.39 -24.86
CA THR A 18 -20.98 -12.54 -24.96
C THR A 18 -20.43 -11.76 -23.78
N ALA A 19 -20.08 -12.46 -22.71
CA ALA A 19 -19.49 -11.86 -21.54
C ALA A 19 -18.25 -11.16 -22.07
N HIS A 20 -18.17 -9.85 -21.87
CA HIS A 20 -16.95 -9.11 -22.17
C HIS A 20 -15.81 -9.86 -21.47
N SER A 21 -14.79 -10.28 -22.22
CA SER A 21 -13.57 -10.81 -21.64
C SER A 21 -13.03 -9.75 -20.69
N ARG A 22 -12.76 -10.16 -19.45
CA ARG A 22 -12.22 -9.27 -18.42
C ARG A 22 -10.75 -9.09 -18.70
N GLU A 23 -10.36 -7.99 -19.32
CA GLU A 23 -9.03 -7.84 -19.92
C GLU A 23 -8.16 -6.85 -19.15
N PHE A 24 -6.89 -7.17 -18.97
CA PHE A 24 -5.94 -6.26 -18.35
C PHE A 24 -4.58 -6.25 -19.03
N SER A 25 -3.80 -5.23 -18.66
CA SER A 25 -2.43 -5.03 -19.08
C SER A 25 -1.51 -4.75 -17.92
N THR A 26 -0.28 -5.19 -18.03
CA THR A 26 0.77 -4.94 -17.06
C THR A 26 2.00 -4.39 -17.78
N LEU A 27 2.46 -3.25 -17.33
CA LEU A 27 3.59 -2.50 -17.86
C LEU A 27 4.57 -2.30 -16.70
N THR A 28 5.78 -2.82 -16.80
CA THR A 28 6.80 -2.67 -15.74
C THR A 28 8.08 -2.12 -16.33
N VAL A 29 8.60 -1.04 -15.76
CA VAL A 29 9.88 -0.46 -16.22
C VAL A 29 10.82 -0.41 -15.04
N GLY A 30 11.78 -1.33 -15.06
CA GLY A 30 12.78 -1.53 -14.03
C GLY A 30 14.19 -1.08 -14.42
N ASP A 31 14.56 -1.27 -15.68
CA ASP A 31 15.84 -0.85 -16.23
C ASP A 31 15.78 0.61 -16.71
N TYR A 32 16.65 1.45 -16.16
CA TYR A 32 16.78 2.84 -16.58
C TYR A 32 18.23 3.15 -16.92
N PRO A 33 18.55 3.46 -18.20
CA PRO A 33 19.90 3.77 -18.63
C PRO A 33 20.65 4.74 -17.72
N GLY A 34 21.77 4.24 -17.17
CA GLY A 34 22.64 4.97 -16.27
C GLY A 34 22.13 5.10 -14.84
N SER A 35 21.05 4.41 -14.46
CA SER A 35 20.63 4.25 -13.07
C SER A 35 21.51 3.22 -12.36
N LYS A 36 21.67 3.37 -11.04
CA LYS A 36 22.17 2.30 -10.15
C LYS A 36 21.03 1.66 -9.35
N SER A 37 19.82 2.20 -9.50
CA SER A 37 18.59 1.73 -8.85
C SER A 37 17.73 1.08 -9.93
N ASP A 38 18.22 0.00 -10.53
CA ASP A 38 17.35 -0.88 -11.31
C ASP A 38 16.37 -1.47 -10.31
N ILE A 39 15.08 -1.17 -10.51
CA ILE A 39 14.04 -1.69 -9.65
C ILE A 39 13.64 -3.07 -10.17
N ASP A 40 13.20 -3.95 -9.29
CA ASP A 40 12.66 -5.22 -9.77
C ASP A 40 11.27 -5.01 -10.41
N ASN A 41 10.98 -5.76 -11.48
CA ASN A 41 9.66 -5.77 -12.12
C ASN A 41 8.66 -6.69 -11.38
N GLN A 42 8.97 -7.11 -10.14
CA GLN A 42 8.30 -8.22 -9.48
C GLN A 42 6.83 -7.90 -9.14
N ASP A 43 6.52 -6.65 -8.84
CA ASP A 43 5.17 -6.20 -8.50
C ASP A 43 4.20 -6.38 -9.68
N GLY A 44 4.63 -6.14 -10.91
CA GLY A 44 3.86 -6.46 -12.11
C GLY A 44 3.62 -7.96 -12.28
N TYR A 45 4.61 -8.81 -12.00
CA TYR A 45 4.39 -10.27 -12.00
C TYR A 45 3.35 -10.70 -10.95
N TYR A 46 3.41 -10.10 -9.76
CA TYR A 46 2.40 -10.33 -8.72
C TYR A 46 1.03 -9.87 -9.20
N PHE A 47 0.90 -8.65 -9.71
CA PHE A 47 -0.37 -8.15 -10.23
C PHE A 47 -0.94 -9.09 -11.29
N LYS A 48 -0.15 -9.43 -12.32
CA LYS A 48 -0.56 -10.34 -13.41
C LYS A 48 -1.04 -11.68 -12.89
N ARG A 49 -0.20 -12.38 -12.11
CA ARG A 49 -0.51 -13.72 -11.58
C ARG A 49 -1.82 -13.72 -10.81
N TYR A 50 -2.05 -12.71 -9.97
CA TYR A 50 -3.24 -12.66 -9.12
C TYR A 50 -4.49 -12.23 -9.86
N MET A 51 -4.38 -11.34 -10.87
CA MET A 51 -5.49 -11.02 -11.77
C MET A 51 -5.91 -12.24 -12.60
N GLU A 52 -4.96 -13.00 -13.16
CA GLU A 52 -5.25 -14.24 -13.90
C GLU A 52 -5.93 -15.29 -13.01
N ASN A 53 -5.48 -15.45 -11.77
CA ASN A 53 -6.15 -16.33 -10.80
C ASN A 53 -7.59 -15.92 -10.49
N ASN A 54 -7.93 -14.64 -10.71
CA ASN A 54 -9.27 -14.09 -10.56
C ASN A 54 -10.08 -14.08 -11.87
N GLY A 55 -9.58 -14.75 -12.91
CA GLY A 55 -10.30 -14.93 -14.18
C GLY A 55 -10.24 -13.73 -15.11
N TYR A 56 -9.24 -12.87 -14.94
CA TYR A 56 -8.91 -11.83 -15.92
C TYR A 56 -7.91 -12.37 -16.95
N ASP A 57 -8.07 -11.96 -18.20
CA ASP A 57 -7.19 -12.30 -19.31
C ASP A 57 -6.12 -11.21 -19.48
N SER A 58 -4.85 -11.60 -19.39
CA SER A 58 -3.71 -10.71 -19.65
C SER A 58 -3.58 -10.50 -21.15
N VAL A 59 -3.86 -9.29 -21.63
CA VAL A 59 -3.69 -8.92 -23.05
C VAL A 59 -2.23 -8.61 -23.37
N GLN A 60 -1.53 -7.98 -22.42
CA GLN A 60 -0.12 -7.63 -22.56
C GLN A 60 0.58 -7.67 -21.19
N PHE A 61 1.83 -8.14 -21.21
CA PHE A 61 2.79 -8.02 -20.14
C PHE A 61 4.10 -7.58 -20.78
N LEU A 62 4.48 -6.32 -20.56
CA LEU A 62 5.62 -5.69 -21.20
C LEU A 62 6.59 -5.17 -20.14
N GLU A 63 7.88 -5.29 -20.43
CA GLU A 63 8.96 -4.93 -19.52
C GLU A 63 9.92 -3.93 -20.17
N ASP A 64 10.42 -2.99 -19.37
CA ASP A 64 11.53 -2.11 -19.69
C ASP A 64 11.37 -1.37 -21.04
N GLU A 65 12.29 -1.60 -21.98
CA GLU A 65 12.34 -0.95 -23.29
C GLU A 65 11.15 -1.29 -24.21
N ASP A 66 10.41 -2.35 -23.89
CA ASP A 66 9.17 -2.69 -24.60
C ASP A 66 8.02 -1.77 -24.18
N VAL A 67 8.12 -1.03 -23.06
CA VAL A 67 7.04 -0.15 -22.59
C VAL A 67 7.17 1.26 -23.21
N ASN A 68 6.30 1.57 -24.16
CA ASN A 68 6.16 2.92 -24.73
C ASN A 68 4.78 3.57 -24.49
N GLU A 69 4.63 4.83 -24.96
CA GLU A 69 3.42 5.65 -24.81
C GLU A 69 2.14 5.01 -25.38
N GLU A 70 2.23 4.21 -26.44
CA GLU A 70 1.06 3.62 -27.09
C GLU A 70 0.41 2.54 -26.22
N HIS A 71 1.14 1.92 -25.29
CA HIS A 71 0.55 0.94 -24.36
C HIS A 71 -0.38 1.57 -23.32
N PHE A 72 -0.32 2.89 -23.16
CA PHE A 72 -1.30 3.66 -22.41
C PHE A 72 -2.50 4.04 -23.28
N LYS A 73 -2.55 3.73 -24.58
CA LYS A 73 -3.65 4.10 -25.49
C LYS A 73 -4.20 2.86 -26.21
N PRO A 74 -4.78 1.90 -25.48
CA PRO A 74 -5.23 0.65 -26.09
C PRO A 74 -6.36 0.89 -27.11
N ASP A 75 -6.31 0.16 -28.23
CA ASP A 75 -7.34 0.20 -29.28
C ASP A 75 -8.68 -0.37 -28.80
N THR A 76 -8.64 -1.27 -27.81
CA THR A 76 -9.82 -1.91 -27.19
C THR A 76 -9.95 -1.51 -25.72
N MET A 77 -11.17 -1.55 -25.20
CA MET A 77 -11.43 -1.26 -23.78
C MET A 77 -10.76 -2.30 -22.90
N LEU A 78 -9.83 -1.85 -22.06
CA LEU A 78 -9.24 -2.64 -20.99
C LEU A 78 -9.92 -2.31 -19.67
N ASP A 79 -10.15 -3.34 -18.86
CA ASP A 79 -10.62 -3.18 -17.49
C ASP A 79 -9.51 -2.55 -16.64
N TYR A 80 -8.26 -3.02 -16.79
CA TYR A 80 -7.13 -2.51 -16.02
C TYR A 80 -5.88 -2.28 -16.86
N VAL A 81 -5.18 -1.19 -16.54
CA VAL A 81 -3.75 -1.03 -16.86
C VAL A 81 -3.00 -0.81 -15.56
N TYR A 82 -2.07 -1.70 -15.26
CA TYR A 82 -1.14 -1.58 -14.16
C TYR A 82 0.22 -1.16 -14.69
N PHE A 83 0.75 -0.06 -14.18
CA PHE A 83 2.10 0.42 -14.44
C PHE A 83 2.91 0.42 -13.15
N SER A 84 4.08 -0.23 -13.17
CA SER A 84 5.12 -0.05 -12.14
C SER A 84 6.38 0.51 -12.75
N GLY A 85 7.04 1.41 -12.04
CA GLY A 85 8.19 2.13 -12.54
C GLY A 85 8.57 3.32 -11.67
N HIS A 86 9.49 4.13 -12.18
CA HIS A 86 9.74 5.45 -11.63
C HIS A 86 8.67 6.45 -12.07
N GLY A 87 8.35 7.37 -11.17
CA GLY A 87 7.40 8.42 -11.41
C GLY A 87 7.78 9.70 -10.69
N ASN A 88 7.05 10.75 -11.00
CA ASN A 88 7.03 11.99 -10.23
C ASN A 88 5.69 12.70 -10.45
N LYS A 89 5.46 13.83 -9.80
CA LYS A 89 4.21 14.59 -9.85
C LYS A 89 3.69 14.77 -11.29
N GLY A 90 2.65 14.00 -11.63
CA GLY A 90 1.99 14.03 -12.93
C GLY A 90 2.69 13.29 -14.08
N PHE A 91 3.73 12.48 -13.86
CA PHE A 91 4.32 11.70 -14.96
C PHE A 91 4.91 10.38 -14.50
N VAL A 92 5.02 9.45 -15.45
CA VAL A 92 5.78 8.21 -15.30
C VAL A 92 7.00 8.24 -16.23
N ALA A 93 8.07 7.56 -15.82
CA ALA A 93 9.24 7.36 -16.65
C ALA A 93 9.12 6.02 -17.39
N ILE A 94 9.50 6.01 -18.66
CA ILE A 94 9.71 4.81 -19.48
C ILE A 94 11.13 4.84 -20.03
N THR A 95 11.59 3.76 -20.65
CA THR A 95 12.91 3.67 -21.27
C THR A 95 12.80 3.24 -22.73
N ASP A 96 13.74 3.65 -23.57
CA ASP A 96 13.94 3.10 -24.92
C ASP A 96 15.23 2.26 -25.02
N GLY A 97 15.81 1.89 -23.87
CA GLY A 97 17.07 1.16 -23.77
C GLY A 97 18.33 2.05 -23.85
N GLU A 98 18.22 3.27 -24.39
CA GLU A 98 19.33 4.23 -24.49
C GLU A 98 19.14 5.46 -23.59
N SER A 99 17.89 5.84 -23.36
CA SER A 99 17.50 7.04 -22.65
C SER A 99 16.16 6.89 -21.92
N ASN A 100 15.94 7.74 -20.92
CA ASN A 100 14.68 7.79 -20.21
C ASN A 100 13.74 8.77 -20.90
N GLN A 101 12.54 8.30 -21.23
CA GLN A 101 11.45 9.12 -21.70
C GLN A 101 10.41 9.30 -20.59
N TYR A 102 9.60 10.34 -20.69
CA TYR A 102 8.60 10.68 -19.67
C TYR A 102 7.25 10.86 -20.32
N ILE A 103 6.25 10.13 -19.83
CA ILE A 103 4.87 10.25 -20.26
C ILE A 103 4.11 11.06 -19.22
N TYR A 104 3.54 12.19 -19.64
CA TYR A 104 2.85 13.11 -18.75
C TYR A 104 1.38 12.76 -18.62
N GLN A 105 0.76 13.23 -17.53
CA GLN A 105 -0.64 12.98 -17.22
C GLN A 105 -1.62 13.50 -18.28
N LYS A 106 -1.24 14.48 -19.10
CA LYS A 106 -2.08 14.92 -20.23
C LYS A 106 -2.13 13.87 -21.36
N ASP A 107 -1.06 13.09 -21.50
CA ASP A 107 -0.88 12.09 -22.55
C ASP A 107 -1.47 10.73 -22.08
N ILE A 108 -1.45 10.48 -20.76
CA ILE A 108 -2.06 9.31 -20.09
C ILE A 108 -3.51 9.55 -19.68
N GLY A 109 -3.87 10.73 -19.20
CA GLY A 109 -5.18 10.98 -18.61
C GLY A 109 -6.27 11.11 -19.66
N LEU A 110 -5.96 11.73 -20.81
CA LEU A 110 -6.90 11.82 -21.95
C LEU A 110 -7.11 10.47 -22.66
N VAL A 111 -6.53 9.39 -22.12
CA VAL A 111 -6.60 8.07 -22.67
C VAL A 111 -8.05 7.60 -22.70
N LYS A 112 -8.39 7.05 -23.86
CA LYS A 112 -9.63 6.33 -24.10
C LYS A 112 -9.37 4.85 -23.85
N ASN A 113 -10.44 4.12 -23.53
CA ASN A 113 -10.42 2.66 -23.48
C ASN A 113 -9.63 2.05 -22.29
N ILE A 114 -9.46 2.78 -21.19
CA ILE A 114 -9.03 2.21 -19.90
C ILE A 114 -10.06 2.57 -18.85
N LYS A 115 -10.58 1.58 -18.12
CA LYS A 115 -11.47 1.82 -16.96
C LYS A 115 -10.70 2.11 -15.69
N HIS A 116 -9.69 1.31 -15.36
CA HIS A 116 -8.91 1.49 -14.13
C HIS A 116 -7.43 1.58 -14.45
N LEU A 117 -6.82 2.70 -14.05
CA LEU A 117 -5.39 2.92 -14.20
C LEU A 117 -4.72 2.86 -12.83
N ILE A 118 -3.72 2.00 -12.69
CA ILE A 118 -2.91 1.88 -11.49
C ILE A 118 -1.50 2.32 -11.83
N LEU A 119 -1.04 3.40 -11.22
CA LEU A 119 0.31 3.93 -11.34
C LEU A 119 1.06 3.64 -10.03
N ALA A 120 1.59 2.42 -9.91
CA ALA A 120 2.45 1.98 -8.81
C ALA A 120 3.87 2.58 -8.97
N SER A 121 3.93 3.90 -9.07
CA SER A 121 5.13 4.70 -9.25
C SER A 121 5.10 5.91 -8.31
N CYS A 122 6.27 6.28 -7.80
CA CYS A 122 6.41 7.28 -6.74
C CYS A 122 5.87 8.65 -7.14
N LEU A 123 5.17 9.32 -6.20
CA LEU A 123 4.69 10.71 -6.32
C LEU A 123 3.74 10.98 -7.50
N THR A 124 3.41 9.98 -8.32
CA THR A 124 2.76 10.18 -9.62
C THR A 124 1.39 10.83 -9.48
N VAL A 125 0.60 10.43 -8.49
CA VAL A 125 -0.78 10.92 -8.28
C VAL A 125 -0.88 12.09 -7.30
N ASP A 126 0.24 12.64 -6.82
CA ASP A 126 0.25 13.79 -5.89
C ASP A 126 -0.26 15.09 -6.54
N ASP A 127 -0.14 15.23 -7.87
CA ASP A 127 -0.64 16.40 -8.61
C ASP A 127 -2.14 16.27 -8.94
N LYS A 128 -2.98 16.41 -7.90
CA LYS A 128 -4.44 16.26 -8.03
C LYS A 128 -5.05 17.22 -9.06
N GLU A 129 -4.52 18.43 -9.21
CA GLU A 129 -5.09 19.39 -10.16
C GLU A 129 -4.88 18.97 -11.60
N ARG A 130 -3.66 18.49 -11.93
CA ARG A 130 -3.37 18.05 -13.30
C ARG A 130 -4.05 16.73 -13.63
N TRP A 131 -4.10 15.80 -12.70
CA TRP A 131 -4.84 14.55 -12.91
C TRP A 131 -6.35 14.77 -13.01
N GLY A 132 -6.93 15.64 -12.18
CA GLY A 132 -8.35 15.98 -12.27
C GLY A 132 -8.74 16.60 -13.62
N LYS A 133 -7.89 17.47 -14.18
CA LYS A 133 -8.08 18.05 -15.52
C LYS A 133 -7.89 17.05 -16.65
N SER A 134 -7.11 16.01 -16.41
CA SER A 134 -6.79 14.99 -17.39
C SER A 134 -7.64 13.74 -17.18
N PHE A 135 -8.62 13.71 -16.29
CA PHE A 135 -9.40 12.50 -16.02
C PHE A 135 -10.38 12.24 -17.18
N GLY A 136 -10.03 11.31 -18.08
CA GLY A 136 -10.76 11.01 -19.30
C GLY A 136 -12.11 10.29 -19.09
N ASP A 137 -12.97 10.35 -20.12
CA ASP A 137 -14.35 9.83 -20.06
C ASP A 137 -14.45 8.31 -19.87
N SER A 138 -13.43 7.53 -20.27
CA SER A 138 -13.43 6.08 -20.05
C SER A 138 -12.92 5.68 -18.67
N LEU A 139 -12.18 6.57 -18.01
CA LEU A 139 -11.54 6.29 -16.74
C LEU A 139 -12.59 6.33 -15.64
N ILE A 140 -12.65 5.26 -14.87
CA ILE A 140 -13.54 5.07 -13.72
C ILE A 140 -12.75 5.36 -12.45
N SER A 141 -11.52 4.85 -12.34
CA SER A 141 -10.61 5.22 -11.27
C SER A 141 -9.14 5.28 -11.69
N LEU A 142 -8.39 6.14 -11.01
CA LEU A 142 -6.93 6.26 -11.05
C LEU A 142 -6.41 5.99 -9.65
N ASN A 143 -5.47 5.06 -9.50
CA ASN A 143 -4.86 4.72 -8.22
C ASN A 143 -3.35 4.85 -8.33
N GLY A 144 -2.68 5.31 -7.27
CA GLY A 144 -1.22 5.35 -7.26
C GLY A 144 -0.64 5.87 -5.95
N TYR A 145 0.62 6.27 -5.99
CA TYR A 145 1.31 6.87 -4.84
C TYR A 145 1.41 8.40 -4.95
N LYS A 146 1.08 9.09 -3.86
CA LYS A 146 1.35 10.53 -3.67
C LYS A 146 2.70 10.79 -2.99
N GLU A 147 3.35 9.74 -2.49
CA GLU A 147 4.67 9.76 -1.85
C GLU A 147 5.59 8.73 -2.54
N THR A 148 6.85 8.64 -2.11
CA THR A 148 7.79 7.59 -2.54
C THR A 148 7.29 6.21 -2.11
N SER A 149 7.58 5.16 -2.87
CA SER A 149 7.23 3.77 -2.58
C SER A 149 8.50 2.89 -2.53
N PHE A 150 8.35 1.61 -2.19
CA PHE A 150 9.49 0.69 -2.01
C PHE A 150 9.21 -0.64 -2.70
N ASP A 151 10.15 -1.14 -3.52
CA ASP A 151 10.02 -2.34 -4.37
C ASP A 151 9.36 -3.51 -3.67
N ARG A 152 9.96 -3.98 -2.56
CA ARG A 152 9.43 -5.13 -1.83
C ARG A 152 8.04 -4.90 -1.26
N THR A 153 7.71 -3.66 -0.88
CA THR A 153 6.39 -3.36 -0.34
C THR A 153 5.36 -3.29 -1.46
N ASP A 154 5.74 -2.74 -2.62
CA ASP A 154 4.89 -2.64 -3.81
C ASP A 154 4.47 -4.02 -4.32
N ASN A 155 5.31 -5.05 -4.18
CA ASN A 155 4.95 -6.45 -4.45
C ASN A 155 3.70 -6.90 -3.67
N TYR A 156 3.66 -6.59 -2.37
CA TYR A 156 2.51 -6.92 -1.53
C TYR A 156 1.31 -6.03 -1.83
N VAL A 157 1.51 -4.75 -2.14
CA VAL A 157 0.43 -3.85 -2.56
C VAL A 157 -0.21 -4.37 -3.86
N ALA A 158 0.58 -4.69 -4.88
CA ALA A 158 0.12 -5.21 -6.16
C ALA A 158 -0.69 -6.51 -6.00
N LYS A 159 -0.16 -7.43 -5.19
CA LYS A 159 -0.85 -8.66 -4.82
C LYS A 159 -2.18 -8.40 -4.11
N TYR A 160 -2.19 -7.65 -3.01
CA TYR A 160 -3.40 -7.44 -2.21
C TYR A 160 -4.45 -6.63 -2.96
N PHE A 161 -4.02 -5.72 -3.84
CA PHE A 161 -4.93 -5.03 -4.73
C PHE A 161 -5.60 -6.02 -5.69
N ALA A 162 -4.82 -6.83 -6.42
CA ALA A 162 -5.35 -7.82 -7.36
C ALA A 162 -6.26 -8.87 -6.68
N GLU A 163 -5.92 -9.31 -5.46
CA GLU A 163 -6.74 -10.25 -4.66
C GLU A 163 -8.11 -9.69 -4.25
N ASN A 164 -8.21 -8.38 -4.06
CA ASN A 164 -9.40 -7.72 -3.52
C ASN A 164 -10.25 -7.04 -4.60
N VAL A 165 -9.62 -6.49 -5.65
CA VAL A 165 -10.32 -5.71 -6.66
C VAL A 165 -11.28 -6.57 -7.51
N ALA A 166 -10.98 -7.86 -7.65
CA ALA A 166 -11.82 -8.82 -8.36
C ALA A 166 -13.20 -9.06 -7.70
N ASP A 167 -13.35 -8.69 -6.42
CA ASP A 167 -14.60 -8.83 -5.66
C ASP A 167 -15.58 -7.66 -5.92
N TYR A 168 -15.15 -6.61 -6.64
CA TYR A 168 -15.97 -5.43 -6.96
C TYR A 168 -16.57 -5.47 -8.38
N ASP A 169 -17.66 -4.70 -8.59
CA ASP A 169 -18.16 -4.41 -9.94
C ASP A 169 -17.16 -3.53 -10.66
N ILE A 170 -16.84 -3.85 -11.92
CA ILE A 170 -15.88 -3.09 -12.73
C ILE A 170 -16.30 -1.63 -12.99
N ASN A 171 -17.54 -1.25 -12.68
CA ASN A 171 -17.99 0.14 -12.77
C ASN A 171 -18.05 0.84 -11.40
N ASP A 172 -17.64 0.15 -10.33
CA ASP A 172 -17.62 0.69 -8.97
C ASP A 172 -16.28 1.39 -8.68
N SER A 173 -16.20 2.67 -9.04
CA SER A 173 -15.05 3.54 -8.74
C SER A 173 -14.64 3.48 -7.26
N GLU A 174 -15.58 3.66 -6.33
CA GLU A 174 -15.29 3.68 -4.89
C GLU A 174 -14.74 2.35 -4.39
N GLY A 175 -15.26 1.23 -4.90
CA GLY A 175 -14.75 -0.11 -4.59
C GLY A 175 -13.29 -0.32 -5.01
N HIS A 176 -12.89 0.24 -6.14
CA HIS A 176 -11.49 0.15 -6.61
C HIS A 176 -10.56 1.04 -5.78
N VAL A 177 -11.02 2.23 -5.38
CA VAL A 177 -10.29 3.11 -4.45
C VAL A 177 -10.11 2.41 -3.10
N ASP A 178 -11.15 1.75 -2.61
CA ASP A 178 -11.12 0.91 -1.41
C ASP A 178 -10.05 -0.18 -1.53
N ALA A 179 -10.12 -1.00 -2.59
CA ALA A 179 -9.14 -2.06 -2.83
C ALA A 179 -7.69 -1.53 -2.79
N TRP A 180 -7.42 -0.36 -3.39
CA TRP A 180 -6.10 0.26 -3.39
C TRP A 180 -5.65 0.74 -2.00
N MET A 181 -6.51 1.46 -1.29
CA MET A 181 -6.25 1.90 0.07
C MET A 181 -5.96 0.72 0.99
N TYR A 182 -6.77 -0.34 0.94
CA TYR A 182 -6.58 -1.50 1.81
C TYR A 182 -5.35 -2.32 1.43
N ALA A 183 -5.02 -2.42 0.15
CA ALA A 183 -3.78 -3.05 -0.29
C ALA A 183 -2.56 -2.34 0.31
N ASN A 184 -2.57 -1.01 0.32
CA ASN A 184 -1.54 -0.19 0.95
C ASN A 184 -1.48 -0.40 2.47
N SER A 185 -2.61 -0.28 3.18
CA SER A 185 -2.64 -0.47 4.63
C SER A 185 -2.22 -1.88 5.07
N SER A 186 -2.57 -2.90 4.30
CA SER A 186 -2.23 -4.30 4.60
C SER A 186 -0.79 -4.65 4.27
N ALA A 187 -0.22 -4.12 3.19
CA ALA A 187 1.20 -4.32 2.87
C ALA A 187 2.08 -3.76 4.00
N SER A 188 1.73 -2.58 4.50
CA SER A 188 2.42 -1.92 5.60
C SER A 188 1.56 -0.79 6.17
N TYR A 189 1.46 -0.71 7.50
CA TYR A 189 0.80 0.44 8.15
C TYR A 189 1.54 1.77 7.89
N LYS A 190 2.76 1.75 7.35
CA LYS A 190 3.49 2.95 6.87
C LYS A 190 3.14 3.31 5.42
N MET A 191 2.66 2.38 4.60
CA MET A 191 2.16 2.66 3.25
C MET A 191 0.76 3.28 3.24
N LYS A 192 0.01 3.14 4.34
CA LYS A 192 -1.37 3.68 4.47
C LYS A 192 -1.49 5.18 4.21
N SER A 193 -0.42 5.97 4.37
CA SER A 193 -0.44 7.41 4.10
C SER A 193 0.07 7.78 2.71
N ARG A 194 0.60 6.82 1.94
CA ARG A 194 1.31 7.09 0.69
C ARG A 194 0.46 6.96 -0.55
N TRP A 195 -0.69 6.30 -0.44
CA TRP A 195 -1.62 6.14 -1.53
C TRP A 195 -2.43 7.42 -1.76
N ALA A 196 -2.86 7.59 -3.00
CA ALA A 196 -3.98 8.42 -3.34
C ALA A 196 -4.73 7.81 -4.52
N SER A 197 -5.97 8.22 -4.67
CA SER A 197 -6.81 7.77 -5.78
C SER A 197 -7.74 8.87 -6.28
N MET A 198 -8.19 8.74 -7.51
CA MET A 198 -9.27 9.52 -8.10
C MET A 198 -10.32 8.62 -8.72
N GLY A 199 -11.51 9.17 -8.90
CA GLY A 199 -12.66 8.46 -9.44
C GLY A 199 -13.96 9.15 -9.05
N TYR A 200 -15.08 8.65 -9.60
CA TYR A 200 -16.38 9.22 -9.33
C TYR A 200 -16.98 8.68 -8.03
N SER A 201 -17.53 9.57 -7.20
CA SER A 201 -18.29 9.18 -6.00
C SER A 201 -19.74 8.86 -6.35
N HIS A 202 -20.29 7.82 -5.72
CA HIS A 202 -21.70 7.42 -5.87
C HIS A 202 -22.66 8.46 -5.28
N GLU A 203 -22.24 9.20 -4.25
CA GLU A 203 -23.11 10.11 -3.52
C GLU A 203 -23.47 11.36 -4.33
N ASN A 204 -22.47 11.95 -4.99
CA ASN A 204 -22.62 13.25 -5.67
C ASN A 204 -22.33 13.19 -7.18
N ASN A 205 -21.96 12.02 -7.71
CA ASN A 205 -21.57 11.82 -9.10
C ASN A 205 -20.52 12.84 -9.58
N SER A 206 -19.59 13.17 -8.68
CA SER A 206 -18.46 14.08 -8.94
C SER A 206 -17.15 13.31 -8.92
N LEU A 207 -16.16 13.82 -9.64
CA LEU A 207 -14.80 13.34 -9.54
C LEU A 207 -14.22 13.77 -8.19
N CYS A 208 -13.77 12.81 -7.39
CA CYS A 208 -13.13 13.07 -6.12
C CYS A 208 -11.67 12.62 -6.12
N TYR A 209 -10.86 13.21 -5.24
CA TYR A 209 -9.53 12.79 -4.88
C TYR A 209 -9.53 12.26 -3.44
N TRP A 210 -9.21 10.98 -3.26
CA TRP A 210 -9.14 10.31 -1.97
C TRP A 210 -7.71 10.16 -1.49
N THR A 211 -7.49 10.45 -0.23
CA THR A 211 -6.19 10.25 0.40
C THR A 211 -6.32 10.17 1.93
N LEU A 212 -5.29 9.69 2.59
CA LEU A 212 -5.14 9.85 4.03
C LEU A 212 -4.44 11.19 4.30
N SER A 213 -5.16 12.12 4.92
CA SER A 213 -4.66 13.43 5.33
C SER A 213 -3.70 13.25 6.51
N ARG A 214 -2.50 13.81 6.37
CA ARG A 214 -1.62 14.08 7.51
C ARG A 214 -1.49 15.60 7.63
N ASP A 215 -1.73 16.12 8.83
CA ASP A 215 -1.50 17.52 9.20
C ASP A 215 0.00 17.93 9.14
N ASP A 216 0.89 17.00 8.79
CA ASP A 216 2.30 17.29 8.53
C ASP A 216 2.42 18.10 7.23
N GLN A 217 2.31 19.43 7.35
CA GLN A 217 2.78 20.41 6.37
C GLN A 217 4.31 20.30 6.18
N ARG A 218 4.77 19.20 5.59
CA ARG A 218 6.12 19.12 5.04
C ARG A 218 6.05 19.82 3.69
N GLU A 219 6.41 21.10 3.66
CA GLU A 219 6.64 21.82 2.42
C GLU A 219 7.62 21.01 1.56
N TYR A 220 7.07 20.33 0.57
CA TYR A 220 7.85 19.71 -0.49
C TYR A 220 8.46 20.84 -1.31
N ILE A 221 9.75 21.10 -1.12
CA ILE A 221 10.49 22.03 -1.98
C ILE A 221 10.64 21.35 -3.33
N ASP A 222 9.76 21.71 -4.25
CA ASP A 222 9.78 21.35 -5.66
C ASP A 222 11.12 21.78 -6.27
N ARG A 223 12.02 20.81 -6.44
CA ARG A 223 13.13 20.93 -7.38
C ARG A 223 12.95 19.84 -8.43
N ALA A 224 11.92 20.00 -9.25
CA ALA A 224 11.90 19.46 -10.60
C ALA A 224 13.16 19.90 -11.36
N SER A 225 14.23 19.10 -11.28
CA SER A 225 15.33 19.19 -12.23
C SER A 225 15.40 17.89 -13.00
N LYS A 226 15.08 17.98 -14.30
CA LYS A 226 15.40 17.01 -15.34
C LYS A 226 16.87 16.61 -15.22
N ARG A 227 17.17 15.53 -14.51
CA ARG A 227 18.54 15.02 -14.38
C ARG A 227 18.52 13.54 -14.71
N SER A 228 19.46 13.16 -15.58
CA SER A 228 19.86 11.77 -15.86
C SER A 228 20.09 11.00 -14.56
N PHE A 229 20.11 9.66 -14.59
CA PHE A 229 20.06 8.76 -13.42
C PHE A 229 21.44 8.28 -12.87
N ALA A 230 22.57 8.72 -13.44
CA ALA A 230 23.94 8.36 -13.00
C ALA A 230 24.47 8.95 -11.65
N GLU A 231 24.74 8.06 -10.69
CA GLU A 231 25.35 8.24 -9.34
C GLU A 231 24.43 8.72 -8.21
N GLY A 232 23.94 7.77 -7.40
CA GLY A 232 23.21 8.04 -6.15
C GLY A 232 24.11 8.55 -5.01
N ARG A 233 23.60 9.43 -4.15
CA ARG A 233 24.28 9.98 -2.95
C ARG A 233 23.28 10.12 -1.81
N ILE A 234 23.71 9.87 -0.57
CA ILE A 234 22.91 10.07 0.64
C ILE A 234 23.38 11.36 1.33
N VAL A 235 22.46 12.25 1.65
CA VAL A 235 22.74 13.52 2.36
C VAL A 235 21.93 13.54 3.66
N VAL A 236 22.61 13.65 4.80
CA VAL A 236 21.98 13.66 6.13
C VAL A 236 21.98 15.08 6.70
N TYR A 237 20.79 15.65 6.92
CA TYR A 237 20.61 17.05 7.33
C TYR A 237 20.49 17.25 8.84
N LYS A 238 19.81 16.33 9.54
CA LYS A 238 19.63 16.39 10.99
C LYS A 238 20.26 15.14 11.60
N THR A 239 21.15 15.37 12.55
CA THR A 239 21.94 14.31 13.16
C THR A 239 21.49 14.09 14.60
N PRO A 240 21.13 12.86 15.01
CA PRO A 240 21.11 12.52 16.43
C PRO A 240 22.51 12.64 17.02
N SER A 241 22.61 12.53 18.35
CA SER A 241 23.89 12.37 19.05
C SER A 241 24.73 11.28 18.35
N ARG A 242 26.04 11.52 18.23
CA ARG A 242 27.02 10.53 17.72
C ARG A 242 27.22 9.36 18.68
N GLU A 243 26.65 9.43 19.88
CA GLU A 243 26.75 8.36 20.86
C GLU A 243 26.11 7.08 20.33
N ILE A 244 26.88 6.00 20.39
CA ILE A 244 26.39 4.65 20.15
C ILE A 244 25.41 4.34 21.28
N PHE A 245 24.14 4.11 20.92
CA PHE A 245 23.13 3.72 21.88
C PHE A 245 23.39 2.31 22.40
N LYS A 246 22.86 1.97 23.57
CA LYS A 246 22.96 0.63 24.14
C LYS A 246 21.62 -0.06 23.98
N ALA A 247 21.60 -1.15 23.23
CA ALA A 247 20.46 -2.04 23.12
C ALA A 247 20.93 -3.47 22.84
N ASN A 248 20.18 -4.43 23.36
CA ASN A 248 20.34 -5.84 23.04
C ASN A 248 19.29 -6.24 22.00
N GLU A 249 19.56 -7.32 21.26
CA GLU A 249 18.49 -8.03 20.54
C GLU A 249 17.49 -8.58 21.58
N ILE A 250 16.20 -8.54 21.26
CA ILE A 250 15.15 -9.02 22.17
C ILE A 250 14.46 -10.19 21.51
N LYS A 251 14.53 -11.36 22.16
CA LYS A 251 13.72 -12.50 21.75
C LYS A 251 12.28 -12.25 22.17
N THR A 252 11.38 -12.50 21.24
CA THR A 252 9.95 -12.32 21.39
C THR A 252 9.23 -13.64 21.18
N SER A 253 7.92 -13.63 21.45
CA SER A 253 7.00 -14.70 21.11
C SER A 253 5.74 -14.07 20.55
N ARG A 254 5.07 -14.77 19.65
CA ARG A 254 3.76 -14.35 19.18
C ARG A 254 2.78 -14.24 20.35
N GLU A 255 1.91 -13.25 20.28
CA GLU A 255 0.73 -13.23 21.14
C GLU A 255 -0.22 -14.36 20.69
N ASN A 256 -0.67 -15.20 21.62
CA ASN A 256 -1.66 -16.23 21.33
C ASN A 256 -3.05 -15.64 21.54
N LEU A 257 -3.52 -14.83 20.58
CA LEU A 257 -4.90 -14.36 20.56
C LEU A 257 -5.77 -15.23 19.66
N LEU A 258 -6.96 -15.54 20.18
CA LEU A 258 -8.09 -15.97 19.39
C LEU A 258 -9.07 -14.79 19.39
N ASP A 259 -9.14 -14.03 18.29
CA ASP A 259 -10.14 -12.97 18.13
C ASP A 259 -11.51 -13.57 17.87
N ILE A 260 -12.13 -14.09 18.94
CA ILE A 260 -13.36 -14.88 18.90
C ILE A 260 -14.45 -14.16 18.10
N GLU A 261 -14.56 -12.84 18.22
CA GLU A 261 -15.58 -12.07 17.51
C GLU A 261 -15.33 -12.00 16.00
N LEU A 262 -14.09 -11.78 15.58
CA LEU A 262 -13.73 -11.80 14.17
C LEU A 262 -13.92 -13.21 13.61
N PHE A 263 -13.45 -14.25 14.30
CA PHE A 263 -13.63 -15.63 13.85
C PHE A 263 -15.12 -16.05 13.77
N GLN A 264 -15.98 -15.51 14.65
CA GLN A 264 -17.42 -15.76 14.57
C GLN A 264 -18.04 -15.24 13.25
N LEU A 265 -17.47 -14.19 12.64
CA LEU A 265 -17.96 -13.64 11.36
C LEU A 265 -17.65 -14.53 10.16
N PHE A 266 -16.62 -15.38 10.24
CA PHE A 266 -16.13 -16.16 9.10
C PHE A 266 -16.29 -17.68 9.23
N GLY A 267 -16.66 -18.17 10.41
CA GLY A 267 -16.75 -19.61 10.68
C GLY A 267 -15.36 -20.27 10.78
N THR A 268 -15.29 -21.59 10.59
CA THR A 268 -14.10 -22.39 10.95
C THR A 268 -13.19 -22.79 9.78
N ARG A 269 -13.59 -22.55 8.53
CA ARG A 269 -12.81 -22.99 7.34
C ARG A 269 -12.13 -21.81 6.67
N GLY A 270 -10.84 -21.64 6.98
CA GLY A 270 -9.94 -20.75 6.24
C GLY A 270 -9.17 -21.47 5.14
N ARG A 271 -8.66 -20.71 4.16
CA ARG A 271 -7.75 -21.17 3.12
C ARG A 271 -6.31 -20.87 3.56
N ARG A 272 -5.48 -21.91 3.67
CA ARG A 272 -4.04 -21.75 3.94
C ARG A 272 -3.35 -21.17 2.71
N ASN A 273 -2.55 -20.13 2.91
CA ASN A 273 -1.56 -19.65 1.95
C ASN A 273 -0.17 -19.99 2.50
N SER A 274 0.52 -20.94 1.85
CA SER A 274 1.86 -21.37 2.26
C SER A 274 2.94 -20.35 1.93
N GLU A 275 2.74 -19.48 0.94
CA GLU A 275 3.73 -18.47 0.55
C GLU A 275 3.88 -17.38 1.63
N GLU A 276 2.80 -17.07 2.35
CA GLU A 276 2.77 -16.04 3.40
C GLU A 276 2.73 -16.59 4.82
N ASN A 277 2.73 -17.92 4.98
CA ASN A 277 2.46 -18.56 6.26
C ASN A 277 1.17 -18.03 6.91
N SER A 278 0.11 -17.90 6.12
CA SER A 278 -1.14 -17.28 6.53
C SER A 278 -2.36 -18.17 6.31
N ILE A 279 -3.45 -17.87 7.00
CA ILE A 279 -4.77 -18.46 6.78
C ILE A 279 -5.74 -17.31 6.52
N GLU A 280 -6.40 -17.36 5.37
CA GLU A 280 -7.41 -16.39 4.98
C GLU A 280 -8.82 -16.95 5.17
N TYR A 281 -9.70 -16.13 5.74
CA TYR A 281 -11.11 -16.38 5.88
C TYR A 281 -11.85 -15.27 5.12
N LYS A 282 -12.74 -15.63 4.18
CA LYS A 282 -13.55 -14.67 3.41
C LYS A 282 -15.04 -14.91 3.66
N ASN A 283 -15.82 -13.83 3.75
CA ASN A 283 -17.28 -13.84 3.81
C ASN A 283 -17.82 -12.64 3.02
N GLY A 284 -18.06 -12.86 1.72
CA GLY A 284 -18.38 -11.78 0.79
C GLY A 284 -17.25 -10.75 0.73
N LEU A 285 -17.59 -9.47 0.89
CA LEU A 285 -16.67 -8.34 0.93
C LEU A 285 -15.90 -8.20 2.27
N LYS A 286 -15.93 -9.20 3.13
CA LYS A 286 -15.15 -9.21 4.37
C LYS A 286 -14.04 -10.23 4.28
N SER A 287 -12.89 -9.90 4.83
CA SER A 287 -11.77 -10.84 4.97
C SER A 287 -11.10 -10.73 6.34
N LEU A 288 -10.56 -11.86 6.79
CA LEU A 288 -9.67 -11.97 7.93
C LEU A 288 -8.48 -12.83 7.50
N LYS A 289 -7.28 -12.30 7.60
CA LYS A 289 -6.03 -13.04 7.38
C LYS A 289 -5.30 -13.14 8.72
N THR A 290 -4.87 -14.34 9.07
CA THR A 290 -4.02 -14.58 10.24
C THR A 290 -2.69 -15.16 9.80
N PHE A 291 -1.61 -14.75 10.46
CA PHE A 291 -0.25 -15.14 10.10
C PHE A 291 0.39 -15.99 11.20
N ASP A 292 1.32 -16.86 10.84
CA ASP A 292 2.04 -17.72 11.81
C ASP A 292 2.85 -16.88 12.83
N SER A 293 3.23 -15.65 12.46
CA SER A 293 3.85 -14.63 13.33
C SER A 293 2.93 -14.13 14.45
N GLY A 294 1.62 -14.40 14.37
CA GLY A 294 0.59 -13.89 15.27
C GLY A 294 -0.13 -12.64 14.75
N ALA A 295 0.27 -12.09 13.60
CA ALA A 295 -0.41 -10.94 13.03
C ALA A 295 -1.82 -11.30 12.53
N ILE A 296 -2.71 -10.31 12.56
CA ILE A 296 -4.09 -10.38 12.07
C ILE A 296 -4.35 -9.16 11.19
N ILE A 297 -4.97 -9.38 10.04
CA ILE A 297 -5.48 -8.34 9.15
C ILE A 297 -6.96 -8.62 8.91
N TYR A 298 -7.83 -7.71 9.32
CA TYR A 298 -9.25 -7.71 9.00
C TYR A 298 -9.59 -6.55 8.07
N GLN A 299 -10.47 -6.81 7.10
CA GLN A 299 -10.96 -5.83 6.15
C GLN A 299 -12.48 -6.00 5.94
N ASP A 300 -13.19 -4.88 5.87
CA ASP A 300 -14.60 -4.80 5.50
C ASP A 300 -14.78 -3.87 4.29
N LEU A 301 -14.77 -4.49 3.11
CA LEU A 301 -14.88 -3.86 1.79
C LEU A 301 -16.32 -3.44 1.45
N SER A 302 -17.30 -3.66 2.35
CA SER A 302 -18.72 -3.37 2.10
C SER A 302 -19.16 -1.94 2.44
N ASN A 303 -18.23 -1.06 2.80
CA ASN A 303 -18.54 0.29 3.24
C ASN A 303 -18.62 1.28 2.07
N ASN A 304 -19.66 2.12 2.03
CA ASN A 304 -19.73 3.23 1.07
C ASN A 304 -18.74 4.36 1.42
N ARG A 305 -18.41 5.25 0.46
CA ARG A 305 -17.51 6.40 0.74
C ARG A 305 -18.17 7.70 1.20
N ASN A 306 -19.41 7.63 1.65
CA ASN A 306 -20.11 8.78 2.23
C ASN A 306 -19.38 9.35 3.46
N GLU A 307 -19.63 10.61 3.77
CA GLU A 307 -19.06 11.30 4.94
C GLU A 307 -19.33 10.54 6.27
N THR A 308 -18.35 10.56 7.18
CA THR A 308 -18.57 10.10 8.55
C THR A 308 -19.52 11.07 9.27
N THR A 309 -20.58 10.54 9.86
CA THR A 309 -21.49 11.33 10.72
C THR A 309 -21.01 11.37 12.17
N TYR A 310 -20.06 10.51 12.53
CA TYR A 310 -19.45 10.47 13.85
C TYR A 310 -18.22 11.38 13.86
N SER A 311 -18.04 12.09 14.97
CA SER A 311 -16.83 12.85 15.26
C SER A 311 -15.61 11.93 15.40
N MET A 312 -14.42 12.55 15.38
CA MET A 312 -13.17 11.85 15.66
C MET A 312 -13.17 11.20 17.04
N GLU A 313 -13.65 11.90 18.07
CA GLU A 313 -13.71 11.40 19.45
C GLU A 313 -14.63 10.17 19.58
N GLU A 314 -15.81 10.21 18.95
CA GLU A 314 -16.74 9.07 18.97
C GLU A 314 -16.17 7.85 18.26
N ASN A 315 -15.56 8.03 17.08
CA ASN A 315 -14.89 6.94 16.38
C ASN A 315 -13.70 6.41 17.17
N MET A 316 -12.91 7.28 17.81
CA MET A 316 -11.78 6.87 18.65
C MET A 316 -12.23 6.02 19.83
N GLN A 317 -13.30 6.44 20.53
CA GLN A 317 -13.86 5.68 21.63
C GLN A 317 -14.32 4.28 21.15
N LYS A 318 -14.96 4.20 19.98
CA LYS A 318 -15.40 2.93 19.39
C LYS A 318 -14.24 2.03 18.95
N ALA A 319 -13.19 2.61 18.38
CA ALA A 319 -11.98 1.87 18.04
C ALA A 319 -11.30 1.31 19.30
N TYR A 320 -11.21 2.12 20.36
CA TYR A 320 -10.66 1.68 21.64
C TYR A 320 -11.48 0.55 22.26
N GLU A 321 -12.81 0.68 22.30
CA GLU A 321 -13.72 -0.39 22.76
C GLU A 321 -13.51 -1.69 21.97
N PHE A 322 -13.38 -1.58 20.64
CA PHE A 322 -13.11 -2.73 19.78
C PHE A 322 -11.77 -3.40 20.09
N VAL A 323 -10.68 -2.63 20.20
CA VAL A 323 -9.34 -3.17 20.49
C VAL A 323 -9.30 -3.79 21.89
N ILE A 324 -9.93 -3.17 22.89
CA ILE A 324 -10.00 -3.73 24.25
C ILE A 324 -10.69 -5.10 24.27
N LYS A 325 -11.74 -5.25 23.47
CA LYS A 325 -12.50 -6.49 23.36
C LYS A 325 -11.76 -7.59 22.58
N ASN A 326 -10.87 -7.20 21.66
CA ASN A 326 -10.14 -8.06 20.73
C ASN A 326 -8.64 -8.12 21.09
N GLY A 327 -8.36 -8.43 22.36
CA GLY A 327 -7.01 -8.69 22.87
C GLY A 327 -6.37 -7.56 23.70
N GLY A 328 -7.00 -6.40 23.82
CA GLY A 328 -6.45 -5.30 24.62
C GLY A 328 -5.34 -4.53 23.91
N ILE A 329 -4.93 -3.41 24.50
CA ILE A 329 -3.72 -2.70 24.14
C ILE A 329 -2.64 -3.13 25.15
N PRO A 330 -1.63 -3.93 24.75
CA PRO A 330 -0.61 -4.40 25.67
C PRO A 330 0.22 -3.26 26.25
N GLU A 331 0.91 -3.53 27.36
CA GLU A 331 1.87 -2.58 27.94
C GLU A 331 2.95 -2.20 26.91
N GLY A 332 3.38 -0.93 26.96
CA GLY A 332 4.39 -0.37 26.05
C GLY A 332 3.82 0.17 24.74
N TYR A 333 2.56 -0.09 24.40
CA TYR A 333 1.89 0.53 23.25
C TYR A 333 1.33 1.91 23.60
N LYS A 334 1.54 2.88 22.71
CA LYS A 334 1.00 4.24 22.82
C LYS A 334 0.38 4.66 21.51
N THR A 335 -0.66 5.48 21.55
CA THR A 335 -1.22 6.08 20.33
C THR A 335 -0.19 7.00 19.70
N THR A 336 0.13 6.80 18.43
CA THR A 336 1.17 7.55 17.72
C THR A 336 0.63 8.37 16.56
N SER A 337 -0.49 7.96 15.95
CA SER A 337 -1.20 8.81 15.00
C SER A 337 -2.70 8.66 15.12
N MET A 338 -3.38 9.74 14.77
CA MET A 338 -4.80 9.77 14.48
C MET A 338 -4.97 10.61 13.22
N ASP A 339 -5.30 9.96 12.12
CA ASP A 339 -5.28 10.55 10.79
C ASP A 339 -6.70 10.54 10.20
N GLU A 340 -7.03 11.54 9.39
CA GLU A 340 -8.30 11.58 8.67
C GLU A 340 -8.13 10.94 7.30
N VAL A 341 -9.06 10.07 6.92
CA VAL A 341 -9.16 9.65 5.52
C VAL A 341 -10.17 10.56 4.84
N VAL A 342 -9.67 11.38 3.93
CA VAL A 342 -10.43 12.47 3.31
C VAL A 342 -10.74 12.15 1.86
N TYR A 343 -11.82 12.74 1.38
CA TYR A 343 -12.11 12.85 -0.04
C TYR A 343 -12.41 14.29 -0.38
N GLN A 344 -11.88 14.73 -1.52
CA GLN A 344 -12.03 16.10 -1.98
C GLN A 344 -12.73 16.13 -3.33
N ASP A 345 -13.82 16.88 -3.43
CA ASP A 345 -14.51 17.13 -4.70
C ASP A 345 -13.62 18.02 -5.57
N MET A 346 -13.27 17.54 -6.77
CA MET A 346 -12.32 18.21 -7.66
C MET A 346 -12.90 19.47 -8.34
N LYS A 347 -14.22 19.66 -8.29
CA LYS A 347 -14.91 20.82 -8.87
C LYS A 347 -15.13 21.92 -7.84
N SER A 348 -15.54 21.57 -6.62
CA SER A 348 -15.77 22.54 -5.55
C SER A 348 -14.55 22.80 -4.67
N ASP A 349 -13.54 21.93 -4.73
CA ASP A 349 -12.36 21.89 -3.85
C ASP A 349 -12.73 21.60 -2.38
N GLU A 350 -13.98 21.22 -2.10
CA GLU A 350 -14.49 20.90 -0.77
C GLU A 350 -13.95 19.53 -0.31
N ALA A 351 -13.26 19.50 0.83
CA ALA A 351 -12.77 18.28 1.47
C ALA A 351 -13.74 17.80 2.56
N ARG A 352 -13.95 16.48 2.63
CA ARG A 352 -14.80 15.82 3.60
C ARG A 352 -14.11 14.62 4.20
N VAL A 353 -14.42 14.32 5.47
CA VAL A 353 -13.85 13.17 6.17
C VAL A 353 -14.72 11.94 5.92
N TRP A 354 -14.13 10.89 5.39
CA TRP A 354 -14.80 9.60 5.18
C TRP A 354 -14.64 8.67 6.39
N ALA A 355 -13.44 8.59 6.95
CA ALA A 355 -13.10 7.70 8.04
C ALA A 355 -11.93 8.28 8.87
N TYR A 356 -11.63 7.65 10.00
CA TYR A 356 -10.46 7.96 10.81
C TYR A 356 -9.55 6.72 10.90
N SER A 357 -8.24 6.95 10.88
CA SER A 357 -7.22 5.92 11.13
C SER A 357 -6.54 6.19 12.46
N ILE A 358 -6.37 5.18 13.30
CA ILE A 358 -5.73 5.28 14.60
C ILE A 358 -4.65 4.21 14.70
N THR A 359 -3.45 4.60 15.09
CA THR A 359 -2.33 3.68 15.26
C THR A 359 -1.79 3.71 16.67
N TRP A 360 -1.56 2.52 17.23
CA TRP A 360 -0.76 2.31 18.43
C TRP A 360 0.51 1.58 18.05
N GLU A 361 1.66 2.11 18.45
CA GLU A 361 2.96 1.51 18.21
C GLU A 361 3.66 1.21 19.54
N LYS A 362 4.48 0.16 19.53
CA LYS A 362 5.16 -0.34 20.72
C LYS A 362 6.42 0.47 21.06
N SER A 363 6.70 0.58 22.35
CA SER A 363 7.99 0.99 22.88
C SER A 363 8.44 0.01 23.95
N TYR A 364 9.75 -0.22 24.04
CA TYR A 364 10.39 -1.09 25.00
C TYR A 364 11.56 -0.36 25.66
N ASN A 365 11.56 -0.26 26.99
CA ASN A 365 12.57 0.47 27.77
C ASN A 365 12.88 1.89 27.23
N GLY A 366 11.85 2.59 26.77
CA GLY A 366 11.97 3.96 26.22
C GLY A 366 12.46 4.02 24.76
N MET A 367 12.72 2.89 24.12
CA MET A 367 13.05 2.80 22.70
C MET A 367 11.80 2.43 21.89
N ASP A 368 11.54 3.14 20.81
CA ASP A 368 10.44 2.77 19.92
C ASP A 368 10.76 1.45 19.20
N VAL A 369 9.76 0.57 19.09
CA VAL A 369 9.80 -0.63 18.26
C VAL A 369 9.18 -0.25 16.91
N ARG A 370 9.94 -0.41 15.82
CA ARG A 370 9.57 0.07 14.46
C ARG A 370 9.81 -1.01 13.42
N GLY A 371 9.16 -0.93 12.28
CA GLY A 371 9.37 -1.86 11.17
C GLY A 371 8.39 -1.56 10.06
N ASN A 372 8.66 -2.01 8.83
CA ASN A 372 7.80 -1.75 7.69
C ASN A 372 6.38 -2.24 7.95
N SER A 373 6.23 -3.46 8.44
CA SER A 373 4.94 -4.03 8.84
C SER A 373 5.03 -4.63 10.25
N GLY A 374 5.81 -3.96 11.11
CA GLY A 374 6.17 -4.40 12.46
C GLY A 374 5.07 -4.21 13.50
N ASP A 375 5.42 -4.43 14.77
CA ASP A 375 4.51 -4.43 15.92
C ASP A 375 3.71 -3.13 16.07
N ALA A 376 2.43 -3.21 15.69
CA ALA A 376 1.47 -2.13 15.79
C ALA A 376 0.04 -2.66 15.90
N ILE A 377 -0.86 -1.78 16.33
CA ILE A 377 -2.30 -1.93 16.19
C ILE A 377 -2.74 -0.77 15.30
N ASP A 378 -3.34 -1.04 14.16
CA ASP A 378 -3.88 -0.03 13.26
C ASP A 378 -5.36 -0.29 13.01
N VAL A 379 -6.18 0.74 13.15
CA VAL A 379 -7.63 0.67 12.96
C VAL A 379 -8.05 1.77 12.00
N ILE A 380 -8.77 1.42 10.94
CA ILE A 380 -9.57 2.38 10.17
C ILE A 380 -11.03 2.17 10.56
N ILE A 381 -11.68 3.23 11.02
CA ILE A 381 -13.03 3.21 11.56
C ILE A 381 -13.90 4.30 10.93
N LYS A 382 -15.16 3.93 10.65
CA LYS A 382 -16.17 4.84 10.12
C LYS A 382 -17.50 4.61 10.83
N ASN A 383 -18.12 5.67 11.35
CA ASN A 383 -19.42 5.61 12.02
C ASN A 383 -19.50 4.48 13.07
N GLY A 384 -18.43 4.31 13.85
CA GLY A 384 -18.32 3.26 14.87
C GLY A 384 -18.08 1.83 14.34
N LYS A 385 -17.93 1.63 13.02
CA LYS A 385 -17.66 0.32 12.40
C LYS A 385 -16.20 0.21 11.98
N ILE A 386 -15.58 -0.91 12.32
CA ILE A 386 -14.22 -1.24 11.90
C ILE A 386 -14.24 -1.60 10.42
N VAL A 387 -13.46 -0.86 9.65
CA VAL A 387 -13.33 -1.00 8.21
C VAL A 387 -12.01 -1.72 7.88
N HIS A 388 -10.96 -1.41 8.63
CA HIS A 388 -9.68 -2.12 8.59
C HIS A 388 -9.17 -2.30 10.01
N TYR A 389 -8.57 -3.45 10.29
CA TYR A 389 -7.88 -3.72 11.53
C TYR A 389 -6.64 -4.55 11.27
N TYR A 390 -5.48 -3.99 11.57
CA TYR A 390 -4.22 -4.70 11.65
C TYR A 390 -3.81 -4.80 13.11
N ARG A 391 -3.43 -6.01 13.54
CA ARG A 391 -2.82 -6.24 14.84
C ARG A 391 -1.62 -7.12 14.68
N MET A 392 -0.50 -6.67 15.23
CA MET A 392 0.64 -7.52 15.49
C MET A 392 1.26 -7.09 16.80
N CYS A 393 1.10 -7.96 17.81
CA CYS A 393 1.73 -7.76 19.10
C CYS A 393 2.55 -9.00 19.44
N ARG A 394 3.83 -8.81 19.76
CA ARG A 394 4.69 -9.86 20.28
C ARG A 394 5.03 -9.57 21.74
N ASN A 395 5.11 -10.64 22.53
CA ASN A 395 5.54 -10.59 23.93
C ASN A 395 7.05 -10.74 24.02
N GLU A 396 7.72 -9.86 24.76
CA GLU A 396 9.13 -10.00 25.08
C GLU A 396 9.36 -11.22 25.96
N MET A 397 10.33 -12.05 25.58
CA MET A 397 10.72 -13.23 26.36
C MET A 397 12.00 -12.98 27.15
N SER A 398 13.03 -12.49 26.47
CA SER A 398 14.36 -12.33 27.04
C SER A 398 15.24 -11.44 26.18
N GLU A 399 16.10 -10.64 26.81
CA GLU A 399 17.22 -10.04 26.11
C GLU A 399 18.22 -11.13 25.70
N ILE A 400 18.64 -11.09 24.44
CA ILE A 400 19.74 -11.88 23.94
C ILE A 400 21.01 -11.11 24.33
N ASN A 401 21.75 -11.61 25.31
CA ASN A 401 23.06 -11.07 25.72
C ASN A 401 24.10 -11.32 24.62
N ASN A 402 23.92 -10.69 23.47
CA ASN A 402 24.84 -10.70 22.37
C ASN A 402 25.77 -9.50 22.53
N ARG A 403 27.04 -9.73 22.85
CA ARG A 403 28.07 -8.67 22.95
C ARG A 403 28.46 -8.12 21.56
N LYS A 404 27.54 -8.09 20.59
CA LYS A 404 27.79 -7.49 19.30
C LYS A 404 28.02 -6.00 19.55
N GLN A 405 29.17 -5.50 19.13
CA GLN A 405 29.47 -4.09 19.19
C GLN A 405 28.56 -3.38 18.20
N LEU A 406 27.70 -2.50 18.70
CA LEU A 406 26.90 -1.64 17.84
C LEU A 406 27.81 -0.58 17.21
N ILE A 407 27.57 -0.28 15.94
CA ILE A 407 28.26 0.75 15.18
C ILE A 407 27.50 2.06 15.27
N SER A 408 28.17 3.18 15.00
CA SER A 408 27.50 4.48 14.92
C SER A 408 26.55 4.55 13.72
N TRP A 409 25.59 5.47 13.73
CA TRP A 409 24.72 5.67 12.56
C TRP A 409 25.51 6.10 11.32
N GLU A 410 26.60 6.87 11.47
CA GLU A 410 27.46 7.29 10.35
C GLU A 410 28.12 6.07 9.69
N GLU A 411 28.60 5.13 10.51
CA GLU A 411 29.19 3.88 10.05
C GLU A 411 28.13 2.95 9.44
N ALA A 412 26.94 2.87 10.03
CA ALA A 412 25.83 2.06 9.49
C ALA A 412 25.40 2.57 8.11
N VAL A 413 25.17 3.88 7.95
CA VAL A 413 24.82 4.49 6.65
C VAL A 413 25.93 4.28 5.62
N LYS A 414 27.19 4.40 6.04
CA LYS A 414 28.33 4.20 5.14
C LYS A 414 28.46 2.74 4.69
N SER A 415 28.26 1.79 5.59
CA SER A 415 28.35 0.36 5.30
C SER A 415 27.18 -0.13 4.45
N GLY A 416 25.97 0.40 4.68
CA GLY A 416 24.75 0.05 3.96
C GLY A 416 24.43 0.93 2.75
N ALA A 417 25.32 1.81 2.31
CA ALA A 417 24.99 2.85 1.32
C ALA A 417 24.43 2.28 0.01
N ASP A 418 25.03 1.21 -0.52
CA ASP A 418 24.58 0.56 -1.75
C ASP A 418 23.20 -0.09 -1.56
N ASP A 419 22.99 -0.80 -0.45
CA ASP A 419 21.71 -1.42 -0.11
C ASP A 419 20.60 -0.36 0.05
N ILE A 420 20.88 0.76 0.74
CA ILE A 420 19.94 1.87 0.93
C ILE A 420 19.53 2.47 -0.42
N LEU A 421 20.51 2.71 -1.31
CA LEU A 421 20.26 3.26 -2.64
C LEU A 421 19.46 2.29 -3.52
N SER A 422 19.64 0.98 -3.35
CA SER A 422 18.86 -0.04 -4.06
C SER A 422 17.44 -0.22 -3.53
N ALA A 423 17.17 0.15 -2.27
CA ALA A 423 15.89 -0.13 -1.62
C ALA A 423 14.78 0.90 -1.87
N ILE A 424 15.09 2.06 -2.48
CA ILE A 424 14.15 3.17 -2.64
C ILE A 424 13.98 3.52 -4.12
N LYS A 425 12.73 3.45 -4.62
CA LYS A 425 12.35 3.96 -5.94
C LYS A 425 12.42 5.49 -5.94
N GLY A 426 13.57 6.11 -6.22
CA GLY A 426 13.69 7.54 -5.91
C GLY A 426 14.81 8.33 -6.56
N PRO A 427 14.86 9.65 -6.30
CA PRO A 427 15.85 10.54 -6.88
C PRO A 427 17.26 10.15 -6.44
N LYS A 428 18.25 10.46 -7.28
CA LYS A 428 19.69 10.29 -7.01
C LYS A 428 20.17 10.73 -5.63
N VAL A 429 19.53 11.74 -5.04
CA VAL A 429 19.95 12.26 -3.75
C VAL A 429 18.89 11.91 -2.72
N LEU A 430 19.20 10.92 -1.88
CA LEU A 430 18.37 10.58 -0.73
C LEU A 430 18.67 11.57 0.39
N GLU A 431 17.71 12.46 0.65
CA GLU A 431 17.82 13.48 1.69
C GLU A 431 17.26 12.93 3.00
N VAL A 432 18.13 12.47 3.89
CA VAL A 432 17.79 12.00 5.24
C VAL A 432 17.64 13.20 6.17
N ILE A 433 16.42 13.40 6.69
CA ILE A 433 16.07 14.53 7.55
C ILE A 433 16.01 14.16 9.03
N ASP A 434 16.07 12.87 9.37
CA ASP A 434 16.19 12.40 10.75
C ASP A 434 16.80 11.00 10.75
N VAL A 435 17.59 10.70 11.78
CA VAL A 435 18.07 9.34 12.06
C VAL A 435 17.81 9.08 13.53
N ARG A 436 17.17 7.97 13.87
CA ARG A 436 16.89 7.63 15.28
C ARG A 436 17.15 6.18 15.61
N PRO A 437 17.67 5.87 16.82
CA PRO A 437 17.81 4.50 17.28
C PRO A 437 16.43 3.88 17.57
N VAL A 438 16.23 2.65 17.11
CA VAL A 438 14.98 1.91 17.26
C VAL A 438 15.28 0.43 17.51
N LEU A 439 14.26 -0.30 17.94
CA LEU A 439 14.22 -1.75 17.86
C LEU A 439 13.43 -2.14 16.60
N GLN A 440 14.09 -2.67 15.59
CA GLN A 440 13.42 -3.14 14.39
C GLN A 440 12.63 -4.42 14.70
N SER A 441 11.32 -4.38 14.43
CA SER A 441 10.41 -5.52 14.44
C SER A 441 10.31 -6.08 13.02
N PRO A 442 10.62 -7.38 12.80
CA PRO A 442 10.46 -8.05 11.53
C PRO A 442 9.02 -7.98 11.02
N ALA A 443 8.86 -7.92 9.70
CA ALA A 443 7.56 -7.92 9.04
C ALA A 443 6.68 -9.12 9.44
N TYR A 444 5.35 -8.97 9.37
CA TYR A 444 4.41 -9.99 9.83
C TYR A 444 4.46 -11.32 9.06
N TYR A 445 4.98 -11.34 7.84
CA TYR A 445 5.14 -12.58 7.07
C TYR A 445 6.45 -13.32 7.40
N GLU A 446 7.34 -12.69 8.18
CA GLU A 446 8.54 -13.32 8.70
C GLU A 446 8.26 -14.02 10.03
N ILE A 447 8.76 -15.26 10.17
CA ILE A 447 8.67 -16.05 11.40
C ILE A 447 9.79 -15.65 12.39
N ASP A 448 10.62 -14.66 12.07
CA ASP A 448 11.67 -14.20 12.98
C ASP A 448 11.07 -13.57 14.24
N PRO A 449 11.33 -14.16 15.42
CA PRO A 449 10.79 -13.66 16.67
C PRO A 449 11.78 -12.71 17.36
N THR A 450 12.56 -11.89 16.64
CA THR A 450 13.62 -11.08 17.27
C THR A 450 13.49 -9.61 16.93
N TYR A 451 13.44 -8.75 17.96
CA TYR A 451 13.69 -7.33 17.75
C TYR A 451 15.18 -7.05 17.69
N ARG A 452 15.59 -6.26 16.69
CA ARG A 452 17.00 -5.99 16.42
C ARG A 452 17.33 -4.51 16.63
N PRO A 453 18.44 -4.17 17.29
CA PRO A 453 18.92 -2.78 17.33
C PRO A 453 19.15 -2.24 15.92
N ALA A 454 18.54 -1.11 15.61
CA ALA A 454 18.58 -0.51 14.28
C ALA A 454 18.57 1.01 14.36
N TYR A 455 18.83 1.64 13.21
CA TYR A 455 18.57 3.04 12.97
C TYR A 455 17.42 3.16 11.97
N GLU A 456 16.39 3.93 12.31
CA GLU A 456 15.42 4.39 11.32
C GLU A 456 15.96 5.68 10.69
N LEU A 457 16.05 5.69 9.36
CA LEU A 457 16.32 6.87 8.57
C LEU A 457 14.99 7.40 8.06
N THR A 458 14.67 8.65 8.37
CA THR A 458 13.53 9.37 7.79
C THR A 458 14.02 10.25 6.66
N PHE A 459 13.46 10.07 5.48
CA PHE A 459 13.76 10.87 4.30
C PHE A 459 12.82 12.07 4.19
N LYS A 460 13.24 13.06 3.41
CA LYS A 460 12.50 14.31 3.20
C LYS A 460 11.12 14.11 2.60
N ASP A 461 10.97 13.08 1.77
CA ASP A 461 9.68 12.68 1.18
C ASP A 461 8.74 11.99 2.19
N GLY A 462 9.14 11.89 3.46
CA GLY A 462 8.36 11.25 4.52
C GLY A 462 8.60 9.75 4.65
N SER A 463 9.35 9.15 3.72
CA SER A 463 9.63 7.73 3.74
C SER A 463 10.61 7.34 4.85
N ASN A 464 10.57 6.08 5.29
CA ASN A 464 11.49 5.56 6.30
C ASN A 464 12.13 4.26 5.84
N LEU A 465 13.39 4.06 6.21
CA LEU A 465 14.13 2.81 6.00
C LEU A 465 14.86 2.44 7.30
N TYR A 466 15.04 1.14 7.53
CA TYR A 466 15.72 0.64 8.72
C TYR A 466 17.08 0.05 8.34
N ILE A 467 18.14 0.45 9.04
CA ILE A 467 19.46 -0.18 8.91
C ILE A 467 19.90 -0.79 10.23
N SER A 468 20.52 -1.95 10.14
CA SER A 468 21.10 -2.67 11.26
C SER A 468 22.14 -1.82 11.98
N ALA A 469 21.99 -1.68 13.31
CA ALA A 469 23.01 -1.02 14.14
C ALA A 469 24.21 -1.94 14.42
N VAL A 470 24.25 -3.15 13.85
CA VAL A 470 25.36 -4.10 13.98
C VAL A 470 26.32 -3.99 12.79
N ASP A 471 25.79 -3.88 11.57
CA ASP A 471 26.59 -4.00 10.33
C ASP A 471 26.17 -3.01 9.23
N GLY A 472 25.09 -2.24 9.41
CA GLY A 472 24.60 -1.29 8.43
C GLY A 472 23.72 -1.89 7.33
N SER A 473 23.48 -3.20 7.33
CA SER A 473 22.57 -3.83 6.34
C SER A 473 21.15 -3.28 6.44
N VAL A 474 20.45 -3.20 5.29
CA VAL A 474 19.04 -2.80 5.26
C VAL A 474 18.17 -3.90 5.86
N LEU A 475 17.32 -3.52 6.81
CA LEU A 475 16.36 -4.38 7.47
C LEU A 475 14.98 -4.15 6.87
N TYR A 476 14.29 -5.23 6.52
CA TYR A 476 12.96 -5.21 5.90
C TYR A 476 11.85 -5.54 6.89
#